data_AF-A0A6L5FWD1-F1
#
_entry.id   AF-A0A6L5FWD1-F1
#
_cell.length_a   1.000
_cell.length_b   1.000
_cell.length_c   1.000
_cell.angle_alpha   90.00
_cell.angle_beta   90.00
_cell.angle_gamma   90.00
#
_symmetry.space_group_name_H-M   'P 1'
#
loop_
_entity.id
_entity.type
_entity.pdbx_description
1 polymer ?
#
loop_
_entity_poly.entity_id
_entity_poly.type
_entity_poly.pdbx_seq_one_letter_code
_entity_poly.pdbx_strand_id
1 'polypeptide(L)'
;MFMDLQNFEEVTREIERICPSDYLSAALDPGRPYDGQPWTDTGERGKTLVQGLTFRDVRDCFVVGCFQASGLPVSEYPKSLYELPWDRMDPLAVFQNMSCEMERRMGIYPNVPSLSEAA
;
A
#
# COMPACT_ATOMS: atom_id res chain seq x y z
N MET A 1 29.30 32.30 -4.02
CA MET A 1 29.53 30.88 -4.32
C MET A 1 28.26 30.38 -4.98
N PHE A 2 28.22 30.41 -6.32
CA PHE A 2 27.08 29.92 -7.08
C PHE A 2 27.13 28.39 -7.02
N MET A 3 26.16 27.77 -6.33
CA MET A 3 25.88 26.36 -6.58
C MET A 3 25.37 26.28 -8.01
N ASP A 4 26.05 25.48 -8.83
CA ASP A 4 25.69 25.25 -10.22
C ASP A 4 24.24 24.73 -10.29
N LEU A 5 23.41 25.30 -11.17
CA LEU A 5 21.97 25.02 -11.22
C LEU A 5 21.68 23.52 -11.50
N GLN A 6 22.57 22.85 -12.25
CA GLN A 6 22.50 21.41 -12.49
C GLN A 6 22.65 20.59 -11.19
N ASN A 7 23.49 21.06 -10.27
CA ASN A 7 23.76 20.40 -8.99
C ASN A 7 22.56 20.55 -8.02
N PHE A 8 21.78 21.62 -8.15
CA PHE A 8 20.58 21.83 -7.34
C PHE A 8 19.40 20.96 -7.81
N GLU A 9 19.23 20.80 -9.13
CA GLU A 9 18.22 19.90 -9.69
C GLU A 9 18.50 18.44 -9.33
N GLU A 10 19.76 17.98 -9.43
CA GLU A 10 20.15 16.64 -9.00
C GLU A 10 19.91 16.41 -7.50
N VAL A 11 20.28 17.36 -6.65
CA VAL A 11 20.02 17.27 -5.21
C VAL A 11 18.52 17.24 -4.91
N THR A 12 17.71 18.06 -5.59
CA THR A 12 16.25 18.06 -5.41
C THR A 12 15.66 16.73 -5.85
N ARG A 13 16.15 16.15 -6.96
CA ARG A 13 15.72 14.84 -7.44
C ARG A 13 16.08 13.72 -6.47
N GLU A 14 17.27 13.74 -5.90
CA GLU A 14 17.69 12.76 -4.89
C GLU A 14 16.91 12.93 -3.57
N ILE A 15 16.63 14.16 -3.15
CA ILE A 15 15.77 14.43 -1.99
C ILE A 15 14.36 13.91 -2.24
N GLU A 16 13.76 14.18 -3.39
CA GLU A 16 12.42 13.69 -3.77
C GLU A 16 12.40 12.15 -3.89
N ARG A 17 13.50 11.53 -4.34
CA ARG A 17 13.64 10.07 -4.38
C ARG A 17 13.66 9.43 -2.99
N ILE A 18 14.32 10.07 -2.02
CA ILE A 18 14.46 9.57 -0.64
C ILE A 18 13.24 9.93 0.22
N CYS A 19 12.68 11.11 0.01
CA CYS A 19 11.57 11.69 0.76
C CYS A 19 10.55 12.30 -0.24
N PRO A 20 9.70 11.47 -0.86
CA PRO A 20 8.74 11.96 -1.83
C PRO A 20 7.84 13.00 -1.18
N SER A 21 7.78 14.18 -1.77
CA SER A 21 6.91 15.27 -1.32
C SER A 21 5.45 14.99 -1.68
N ASP A 22 5.19 14.07 -2.60
CA ASP A 22 3.85 13.61 -2.93
C ASP A 22 3.73 12.10 -3.25
N TYR A 23 2.56 11.54 -2.97
CA TYR A 23 2.28 10.11 -3.17
C TYR A 23 2.24 9.70 -4.65
N LEU A 24 1.91 10.63 -5.55
CA LEU A 24 1.77 10.35 -6.97
C LEU A 24 3.13 10.21 -7.64
N SER A 25 4.09 11.09 -7.35
CA SER A 25 5.46 11.01 -7.86
C SER A 25 6.11 9.68 -7.49
N ALA A 26 5.96 9.23 -6.24
CA ALA A 26 6.41 7.92 -5.82
C ALA A 26 5.66 6.79 -6.55
N ALA A 27 4.36 6.90 -6.82
CA ALA A 27 3.59 5.87 -7.53
C ALA A 27 3.90 5.81 -9.04
N LEU A 28 4.35 6.92 -9.62
CA LEU A 28 4.74 7.03 -11.04
C LEU A 28 6.18 6.59 -11.31
N ASP A 29 6.96 6.26 -10.28
CA ASP A 29 8.32 5.70 -10.40
C ASP A 29 8.31 4.17 -10.17
N PRO A 30 8.33 3.34 -11.23
CA PRO A 30 8.40 1.89 -11.09
C PRO A 30 9.74 1.39 -10.53
N GLY A 31 10.79 2.23 -10.55
CA GLY A 31 12.14 1.90 -10.09
C GLY A 31 12.37 2.20 -8.61
N ARG A 32 11.36 2.71 -7.88
CA ARG A 32 11.51 3.07 -6.47
C ARG A 32 11.94 1.87 -5.59
N PRO A 33 12.77 2.09 -4.57
CA PRO A 33 13.16 1.04 -3.65
C PRO A 33 12.00 0.54 -2.78
N TYR A 34 12.13 -0.68 -2.26
CA TYR A 34 11.24 -1.27 -1.24
C TYR A 34 11.90 -1.16 0.14
N ASP A 35 12.09 0.07 0.61
CA ASP A 35 12.82 0.41 1.84
C ASP A 35 11.92 0.97 2.97
N GLY A 36 10.60 0.89 2.77
CA GLY A 36 9.62 1.14 3.83
C GLY A 36 9.66 0.08 4.95
N GLN A 37 8.71 0.18 5.87
CA GLN A 37 8.56 -0.81 6.94
C GLN A 37 8.33 -2.21 6.34
N PRO A 38 9.00 -3.28 6.81
CA PRO A 38 8.95 -4.60 6.16
C PRO A 38 7.53 -5.15 5.91
N TRP A 39 6.57 -4.80 6.77
CA TRP A 39 5.18 -5.26 6.71
C TRP A 39 4.25 -4.37 5.87
N THR A 40 4.75 -3.29 5.27
CA THR A 40 3.96 -2.44 4.37
C THR A 40 4.24 -2.76 2.90
N ASP A 41 3.34 -2.33 2.02
CA ASP A 41 3.48 -2.40 0.57
C ASP A 41 4.67 -1.58 0.02
N THR A 42 5.22 -0.67 0.82
CA THR A 42 6.46 0.06 0.54
C THR A 42 7.74 -0.67 1.01
N GLY A 43 7.62 -1.78 1.75
CA GLY A 43 8.73 -2.59 2.25
C GLY A 43 8.76 -4.01 1.66
N GLU A 44 9.23 -4.98 2.45
CA GLU A 44 9.41 -6.38 2.02
C GLU A 44 8.12 -7.04 1.51
N ARG A 45 6.99 -6.81 2.19
CA ARG A 45 5.66 -7.28 1.74
C ARG A 45 5.37 -6.85 0.29
N GLY A 46 5.71 -5.60 -0.05
CA GLY A 46 5.51 -5.01 -1.37
C GLY A 46 6.20 -5.73 -2.53
N LYS A 47 7.28 -6.48 -2.26
CA LYS A 47 8.01 -7.25 -3.28
C LYS A 47 7.26 -8.48 -3.78
N THR A 48 6.18 -8.86 -3.11
CA THR A 48 5.42 -10.08 -3.40
C THR A 48 4.74 -9.99 -4.77
N LEU A 49 5.08 -10.91 -5.67
CA LEU A 49 4.39 -11.04 -6.95
C LEU A 49 2.98 -11.58 -6.76
N VAL A 50 2.01 -10.94 -7.40
CA VAL A 50 0.62 -11.42 -7.43
C VAL A 50 0.51 -12.54 -8.46
N GLN A 51 0.30 -13.76 -8.00
CA GLN A 51 0.22 -14.96 -8.85
C GLN A 51 -1.06 -15.75 -8.55
N GLY A 52 -1.70 -16.27 -9.60
CA GLY A 52 -2.90 -17.13 -9.46
C GLY A 52 -4.21 -16.39 -9.15
N LEU A 53 -4.23 -15.05 -9.16
CA LEU A 53 -5.44 -14.25 -8.98
C LEU A 53 -5.93 -13.68 -10.32
N THR A 54 -7.24 -13.73 -10.55
CA THR A 54 -7.88 -13.01 -11.66
C THR A 54 -8.13 -11.55 -11.28
N PHE A 55 -8.41 -10.69 -12.27
CA PHE A 55 -8.84 -9.30 -11.98
C PHE A 55 -10.11 -9.23 -11.11
N ARG A 56 -11.00 -10.23 -11.20
CA ARG A 56 -12.16 -10.30 -10.31
C ARG A 56 -11.72 -10.57 -8.87
N ASP A 57 -10.76 -11.45 -8.66
CA ASP A 57 -10.23 -11.73 -7.32
C ASP A 57 -9.60 -10.48 -6.72
N VAL A 58 -8.79 -9.77 -7.50
CA VAL A 58 -8.16 -8.51 -7.08
C VAL A 58 -9.22 -7.47 -6.71
N ARG A 59 -10.27 -7.32 -7.52
CA ARG A 59 -11.40 -6.43 -7.22
C ARG A 59 -12.12 -6.84 -5.95
N ASP A 60 -12.40 -8.13 -5.76
CA ASP A 60 -13.11 -8.62 -4.58
C ASP A 60 -12.26 -8.44 -3.31
N CYS A 61 -10.93 -8.56 -3.40
CA CYS A 61 -10.00 -8.21 -2.32
C CYS A 61 -10.08 -6.71 -1.98
N PHE A 62 -10.15 -5.84 -2.99
CA PHE A 62 -10.34 -4.40 -2.78
C PHE A 62 -11.66 -4.11 -2.05
N VAL A 63 -12.77 -4.74 -2.46
CA VAL A 63 -14.06 -4.59 -1.77
C VAL A 63 -13.95 -4.98 -0.31
N VAL A 64 -13.38 -6.15 -0.02
CA VAL A 64 -13.14 -6.62 1.36
C VAL A 64 -12.27 -5.63 2.14
N GLY A 65 -11.19 -5.13 1.53
CA GLY A 65 -10.30 -4.14 2.12
C GLY A 65 -11.02 -2.85 2.53
N CYS A 66 -11.92 -2.34 1.69
CA CYS A 66 -12.75 -1.17 1.99
C CYS A 66 -13.61 -1.39 3.23
N PHE A 67 -14.32 -2.52 3.30
CA PHE A 67 -15.18 -2.81 4.45
C PHE A 67 -14.37 -3.01 5.73
N GLN A 68 -13.23 -3.71 5.67
CA GLN A 68 -12.35 -3.90 6.82
C GLN A 68 -11.74 -2.58 7.33
N ALA A 69 -11.41 -1.66 6.42
CA ALA A 69 -10.88 -0.34 6.78
C ALA A 69 -11.95 0.64 7.31
N SER A 70 -13.24 0.32 7.16
CA SER A 70 -14.34 1.20 7.58
C SER A 70 -14.47 1.40 9.10
N GLY A 71 -13.90 0.49 9.89
CA GLY A 71 -14.05 0.44 11.35
C GLY A 71 -15.46 0.06 11.82
N LEU A 72 -16.39 -0.23 10.91
CA LEU A 72 -17.74 -0.68 11.25
C LEU A 72 -17.72 -2.15 11.70
N PRO A 73 -18.59 -2.56 12.62
CA PRO A 73 -18.83 -3.98 12.85
C PRO A 73 -19.54 -4.59 11.62
N VAL A 74 -19.30 -5.89 11.37
CA VAL A 74 -19.86 -6.61 10.21
C VAL A 74 -21.39 -6.52 10.14
N SER A 75 -22.07 -6.47 11.29
CA SER A 75 -23.53 -6.32 11.37
C SER A 75 -24.05 -4.99 10.85
N GLU A 76 -23.19 -3.99 10.72
CA GLU A 76 -23.52 -2.63 10.28
C GLU A 76 -22.93 -2.30 8.89
N TYR A 77 -22.36 -3.29 8.21
CA TYR A 77 -21.84 -3.08 6.86
C TYR A 77 -22.96 -2.64 5.91
N PRO A 78 -22.79 -1.51 5.20
CA PRO A 78 -23.75 -1.11 4.19
C PRO A 78 -23.74 -2.06 3.00
N LYS A 79 -24.73 -1.92 2.10
CA LYS A 79 -24.84 -2.79 0.93
C LYS A 79 -23.91 -2.38 -0.21
N SER A 80 -23.40 -1.15 -0.15
CA SER A 80 -22.60 -0.54 -1.22
C SER A 80 -21.32 0.08 -0.68
N LEU A 81 -20.26 0.06 -1.49
CA LEU A 81 -19.04 0.81 -1.22
C LEU A 81 -19.30 2.31 -1.10
N TYR A 82 -20.25 2.86 -1.86
CA TYR A 82 -20.57 4.29 -1.86
C TYR A 82 -21.20 4.77 -0.54
N GLU A 83 -21.65 3.86 0.30
CA GLU A 83 -22.28 4.13 1.60
C GLU A 83 -21.28 4.02 2.76
N LEU A 84 -20.03 3.62 2.48
CA LEU A 84 -18.98 3.59 3.49
C LEU A 84 -18.63 5.01 3.95
N PRO A 85 -18.16 5.17 5.20
CA PRO A 85 -17.84 6.47 5.77
C PRO A 85 -16.45 6.94 5.31
N TRP A 86 -16.33 7.22 4.00
CA TRP A 86 -15.06 7.53 3.33
C TRP A 86 -14.31 8.71 3.93
N ASP A 87 -15.03 9.67 4.51
CA ASP A 87 -14.49 10.86 5.16
C ASP A 87 -13.61 10.57 6.39
N ARG A 88 -13.76 9.38 6.99
CA ARG A 88 -13.00 8.93 8.17
C ARG A 88 -12.19 7.66 7.92
N MET A 89 -12.16 7.15 6.69
CA MET A 89 -11.40 5.97 6.33
C MET A 89 -9.97 6.34 5.94
N ASP A 90 -9.02 5.52 6.35
CA ASP A 90 -7.63 5.61 5.88
C ASP A 90 -7.48 4.82 4.56
N PRO A 91 -7.18 5.49 3.42
CA PRO A 91 -6.96 4.81 2.15
C PRO A 91 -5.80 3.81 2.17
N LEU A 92 -4.77 4.03 3.01
CA LEU A 92 -3.67 3.08 3.14
C LEU A 92 -4.12 1.82 3.89
N ALA A 93 -5.00 1.95 4.89
CA ALA A 93 -5.61 0.80 5.54
C ALA A 93 -6.46 -0.02 4.57
N VAL A 94 -7.15 0.61 3.60
CA VAL A 94 -7.87 -0.10 2.53
C VAL A 94 -6.90 -0.98 1.73
N PHE A 95 -5.79 -0.40 1.27
CA PHE A 95 -4.82 -1.12 0.45
C PHE A 95 -4.10 -2.22 1.24
N GLN A 96 -3.74 -1.95 2.50
CA GLN A 96 -3.11 -2.93 3.39
C GLN A 96 -4.04 -4.12 3.70
N ASN A 97 -5.34 -3.86 3.93
CA ASN A 97 -6.32 -4.93 4.12
C ASN A 97 -6.54 -5.73 2.82
N MET A 98 -6.59 -5.04 1.68
CA MET A 98 -6.68 -5.66 0.36
C MET A 98 -5.48 -6.59 0.11
N SER A 99 -4.25 -6.17 0.39
CA SER A 99 -3.06 -7.01 0.19
C SER A 99 -3.07 -8.26 1.08
N CYS A 100 -3.53 -8.12 2.33
CA CYS A 100 -3.73 -9.26 3.22
C CYS A 100 -4.76 -10.26 2.65
N GLU A 101 -5.85 -9.77 2.05
CA GLU A 101 -6.85 -10.65 1.43
C GLU A 101 -6.33 -11.33 0.16
N MET A 102 -5.52 -10.64 -0.64
CA MET A 102 -4.83 -11.23 -1.79
C MET A 102 -3.90 -12.37 -1.35
N GLU A 103 -3.10 -12.15 -0.31
CA GLU A 103 -2.22 -13.17 0.27
C GLU A 103 -2.99 -14.39 0.75
N ARG A 104 -4.17 -14.21 1.38
CA ARG A 104 -5.02 -15.34 1.79
C ARG A 104 -5.49 -16.17 0.60
N ARG A 105 -5.94 -15.51 -0.47
CA ARG A 105 -6.39 -16.20 -1.70
C ARG A 105 -5.24 -16.88 -2.45
N MET A 106 -4.04 -16.32 -2.35
CA MET A 106 -2.81 -16.92 -2.87
C MET A 106 -2.28 -18.06 -1.98
N GLY A 107 -2.78 -18.20 -0.75
CA GLY A 107 -2.33 -19.22 0.21
C GLY A 107 -0.99 -18.90 0.90
N ILE A 108 -0.59 -17.62 0.93
CA ILE A 108 0.70 -17.18 1.46
C ILE A 108 0.59 -16.25 2.68
N TYR A 109 -0.60 -16.07 3.25
CA TYR A 109 -0.81 -15.15 4.39
C TYR A 109 -0.37 -15.75 5.74
N PRO A 110 0.33 -14.98 6.61
CA PRO A 110 0.99 -13.72 6.29
C PRO A 110 2.25 -13.97 5.46
N ASN A 111 2.50 -13.16 4.43
CA ASN A 111 3.66 -13.34 3.56
C ASN A 111 4.98 -12.85 4.17
N VAL A 112 4.89 -12.07 5.25
CA VAL A 112 6.02 -11.60 6.06
C VAL A 112 5.79 -12.00 7.52
N PRO A 113 6.86 -12.34 8.29
CA PRO A 113 6.74 -12.70 9.70
C PRO A 113 6.06 -11.61 10.54
N SER A 114 5.41 -12.03 11.63
CA SER A 114 4.84 -11.08 12.57
C SER A 114 5.93 -10.29 13.29
N LEU A 115 5.60 -9.07 13.75
CA LEU A 115 6.52 -8.22 14.52
C LEU A 115 7.09 -8.92 15.76
N SER A 116 6.32 -9.79 16.40
CA SER A 116 6.75 -10.55 17.57
C SER A 116 7.76 -11.66 17.26
N GLU A 117 7.84 -12.09 16.00
CA GLU A 117 8.74 -13.15 15.53
C GLU A 117 9.99 -12.61 14.84
N ALA A 118 10.04 -11.29 14.57
CA ALA A 118 11.15 -10.60 13.92
C ALA A 118 12.18 -10.01 14.91
N ALA A 119 12.04 -10.31 16.21
CA ALA A 119 12.90 -9.84 17.30
C ALA A 119 13.85 -10.93 17.81
#